data_AF-A0A0K8TZJ8-F1
#
_entry.id   AF-A0A0K8TZJ8-F1
#
_cell.length_a   1.000
_cell.length_b   1.000
_cell.length_c   1.000
_cell.angle_alpha   90.00
_cell.angle_beta   90.00
_cell.angle_gamma   90.00
#
_symmetry.space_group_name_H-M   'P 1'
#
loop_
_entity.id
_entity.type
_entity.pdbx_description
1 polymer ?
#
loop_
_entity_poly.entity_id
_entity_poly.type
_entity_poly.pdbx_seq_one_letter_code
_entity_poly.pdbx_strand_id
1 'polypeptide(L)'
;MEELRDASIHHTAQKLAVAIKAMKNYDEIFKKVQILACSPGVDKNDLRNTLEDAIKSTGLETEIRNIVFHLVRNTLITETKSQEKLGHSADPLSYLRRSAVQWDRRVRKSLNAMCAELSMPLHGQPRAVMDRDELISKWEELSNYTIDLSNYRPVYAPKDLLDVLLSLKGPQKPPEDTEFVQVPNWEFSHIELPVKNLFELRLLFAELFRKEGTTNNLDLPAQCKRILDTKQAPLCQHFLKKGRTPAPFRGELWSFVLSHGSYMNGQECDHWARLRNKVLTTDHIVDKLIFKDIQLTASNDDQYFVFEDVLYQIMLCFSRDTEIANQIQFEKYPVKGRNYEGPPSGVVPFHGICMFAAPFCYLYDSSINLYFTFRAFYIRYCHRLTTINTHPQGIVSLCLLFEKLLQTHEPLLWSHFRELQIQPIRVVFKWLMRAFSGHLPPDQLLILWDLILGYDSLEVLSLFAIIILSFRKDSILQVTSLDNIEAILADLSSIKVLPLIQLALCRD
;
A
#
# COMPACT_ATOMS: atom_id res chain seq x y z
N MET A 1 -9.64 -14.43 -33.54
CA MET A 1 -9.30 -14.47 -32.10
C MET A 1 -7.81 -14.22 -31.90
N GLU A 2 -6.91 -14.91 -32.61
CA GLU A 2 -5.46 -14.60 -32.60
C GLU A 2 -5.14 -13.21 -33.14
N GLU A 3 -5.73 -12.80 -34.27
CA GLU A 3 -5.51 -11.45 -34.83
C GLU A 3 -5.96 -10.30 -33.90
N LEU A 4 -7.03 -10.51 -33.12
CA LEU A 4 -7.50 -9.56 -32.10
C LEU A 4 -6.56 -9.52 -30.89
N ARG A 5 -5.93 -10.65 -30.56
CA ARG A 5 -4.94 -10.78 -29.48
C ARG A 5 -3.62 -10.13 -29.89
N ASP A 6 -3.18 -10.32 -31.14
CA ASP A 6 -1.98 -9.70 -31.70
C ASP A 6 -2.16 -8.19 -31.91
N ALA A 7 -3.33 -7.75 -32.38
CA ALA A 7 -3.67 -6.32 -32.44
C ALA A 7 -3.68 -5.68 -31.04
N SER A 8 -4.17 -6.42 -30.03
CA SER A 8 -4.14 -5.97 -28.63
C SER A 8 -2.73 -5.89 -28.07
N ILE A 9 -1.85 -6.87 -28.35
CA ILE A 9 -0.45 -6.86 -27.91
C ILE A 9 0.30 -5.71 -28.58
N HIS A 10 0.12 -5.53 -29.89
CA HIS A 10 0.77 -4.44 -30.64
C HIS A 10 0.34 -3.06 -30.10
N HIS A 11 -0.96 -2.86 -29.83
CA HIS A 11 -1.47 -1.62 -29.24
C HIS A 11 -0.89 -1.36 -27.84
N THR A 12 -0.84 -2.39 -26.99
CA THR A 12 -0.23 -2.31 -25.66
C THR A 12 1.26 -1.99 -25.75
N ALA A 13 1.99 -2.62 -26.68
CA ALA A 13 3.40 -2.35 -26.92
C ALA A 13 3.63 -0.89 -27.38
N GLN A 14 2.79 -0.36 -28.27
CA GLN A 14 2.86 1.03 -28.71
C GLN A 14 2.60 2.02 -27.55
N LYS A 15 1.58 1.76 -26.73
CA LYS A 15 1.31 2.55 -25.52
C LYS A 15 2.49 2.54 -24.54
N LEU A 16 3.06 1.36 -24.29
CA LEU A 16 4.22 1.21 -23.41
C LEU A 16 5.44 1.92 -23.97
N ALA A 17 5.68 1.86 -25.28
CA ALA A 17 6.79 2.58 -25.90
C ALA A 17 6.66 4.11 -25.74
N VAL A 18 5.45 4.65 -25.86
CA VAL A 18 5.18 6.08 -25.57
C VAL A 18 5.41 6.40 -24.09
N ALA A 19 4.94 5.54 -23.19
CA ALA A 19 5.14 5.72 -21.75
C ALA A 19 6.63 5.69 -21.36
N ILE A 20 7.41 4.75 -21.93
CA ILE A 20 8.86 4.64 -21.70
C ILE A 20 9.58 5.92 -22.15
N LYS A 21 9.23 6.48 -23.32
CA LYS A 21 9.81 7.74 -23.82
C LYS A 21 9.51 8.94 -22.93
N ALA A 22 8.44 8.90 -22.14
CA ALA A 22 8.06 9.96 -21.21
C ALA A 22 8.69 9.79 -19.82
N MET A 23 9.44 8.70 -19.56
CA MET A 23 10.08 8.47 -18.26
C MET A 23 11.27 9.41 -18.06
N LYS A 24 11.50 9.84 -16.81
CA LYS A 24 12.63 10.70 -16.44
C LYS A 24 14.00 10.09 -16.76
N ASN A 25 14.12 8.76 -16.70
CA ASN A 25 15.35 8.02 -16.97
C ASN A 25 15.47 7.53 -18.43
N TYR A 26 14.57 7.96 -19.33
CA TYR A 26 14.63 7.55 -20.74
C TYR A 26 15.98 7.91 -21.39
N ASP A 27 16.52 9.09 -21.11
CA ASP A 27 17.79 9.55 -21.68
C ASP A 27 18.97 8.65 -21.28
N GLU A 28 18.93 8.07 -20.09
CA GLU A 28 19.97 7.15 -19.62
C GLU A 28 19.91 5.82 -20.38
N ILE A 29 18.70 5.26 -20.53
CA ILE A 29 18.46 4.04 -21.31
C ILE A 29 18.86 4.29 -22.77
N PHE A 30 18.46 5.42 -23.34
CA PHE A 30 18.77 5.79 -24.71
C PHE A 30 20.29 5.92 -24.93
N LYS A 31 21.01 6.56 -24.01
CA LYS A 31 22.48 6.63 -24.03
C LYS A 31 23.13 5.23 -23.99
N LYS A 32 22.64 4.33 -23.14
CA LYS A 32 23.12 2.93 -23.10
C LYS A 32 22.95 2.26 -24.46
N VAL A 33 21.77 2.39 -25.08
CA VAL A 33 21.52 1.84 -26.43
C VAL A 33 22.43 2.48 -27.48
N GLN A 34 22.65 3.80 -27.43
CA GLN A 34 23.55 4.48 -28.37
C GLN A 34 25.00 3.98 -28.26
N ILE A 35 25.49 3.77 -27.03
CA ILE A 35 26.83 3.22 -26.80
C ILE A 35 26.93 1.81 -27.38
N LEU A 36 25.91 0.97 -27.18
CA LEU A 36 25.87 -0.38 -27.75
C LEU A 36 25.84 -0.37 -29.28
N ALA A 37 25.05 0.52 -29.88
CA ALA A 37 24.97 0.67 -31.33
C ALA A 37 26.30 1.10 -31.98
N CYS A 38 27.17 1.75 -31.22
CA CYS A 38 28.53 2.11 -31.64
C CYS A 38 29.58 1.04 -31.32
N SER A 39 29.20 -0.09 -30.72
CA SER A 39 30.13 -1.14 -30.32
C SER A 39 30.61 -1.96 -31.52
N PRO A 40 31.84 -2.52 -31.48
CA PRO A 40 32.38 -3.31 -32.60
C PRO A 40 31.56 -4.55 -32.97
N GLY A 41 30.72 -5.05 -32.05
CA GLY A 41 29.87 -6.22 -32.27
C GLY A 41 28.56 -5.93 -33.00
N VAL A 42 28.26 -4.66 -33.30
CA VAL A 42 27.05 -4.25 -34.00
C VAL A 42 27.38 -3.89 -35.44
N ASP A 43 26.91 -4.71 -36.39
CA ASP A 43 27.12 -4.50 -37.82
C ASP A 43 26.12 -3.47 -38.35
N LYS A 44 26.61 -2.48 -39.10
CA LYS A 44 25.75 -1.48 -39.76
C LYS A 44 24.84 -2.10 -40.83
N ASN A 45 25.28 -3.16 -41.49
CA ASN A 45 24.52 -3.84 -42.55
C ASN A 45 23.45 -4.77 -41.97
N ASP A 46 23.61 -5.21 -40.72
CA ASP A 46 22.61 -5.97 -39.96
C ASP A 46 22.37 -5.36 -38.58
N LEU A 47 22.08 -4.05 -38.56
CA LEU A 47 21.95 -3.30 -37.32
C LEU A 47 20.87 -3.87 -36.41
N ARG A 48 19.77 -4.35 -36.99
CA ARG A 48 18.62 -4.83 -36.20
C ARG A 48 18.98 -6.06 -35.36
N ASN A 49 19.50 -7.11 -35.99
CA ASN A 49 19.74 -8.36 -35.28
C ASN A 49 20.98 -8.23 -34.38
N THR A 50 22.05 -7.63 -34.88
CA THR A 50 23.30 -7.49 -34.10
C THR A 50 23.16 -6.56 -32.90
N LEU A 51 22.36 -5.48 -32.99
CA LEU A 51 22.03 -4.65 -31.84
C LEU A 51 21.13 -5.38 -30.84
N GLU A 52 20.15 -6.15 -31.31
CA GLU A 52 19.30 -6.95 -30.41
C GLU A 52 20.13 -7.96 -29.61
N ASP A 53 21.08 -8.65 -30.25
CA ASP A 53 21.99 -9.57 -29.57
C ASP A 53 22.92 -8.85 -28.59
N ALA A 54 23.43 -7.67 -28.94
CA ALA A 54 24.22 -6.84 -28.02
C ALA A 54 23.40 -6.38 -26.79
N ILE A 55 22.12 -6.04 -26.97
CA ILE A 55 21.19 -5.68 -25.88
C ILE A 55 20.95 -6.88 -24.95
N LYS A 56 20.82 -8.09 -25.51
CA LYS A 56 20.68 -9.33 -24.74
C LYS A 56 21.95 -9.65 -23.95
N SER A 57 23.11 -9.63 -24.59
CA SER A 57 24.38 -10.02 -23.97
C SER A 57 24.84 -9.06 -22.87
N THR A 58 24.43 -7.81 -22.92
CA THR A 58 24.76 -6.79 -21.89
C THR A 58 23.75 -6.72 -20.75
N GLY A 59 22.66 -7.48 -20.81
CA GLY A 59 21.61 -7.48 -19.79
C GLY A 59 20.64 -6.30 -19.87
N LEU A 60 20.82 -5.38 -20.83
CA LEU A 60 19.92 -4.23 -21.03
C LEU A 60 18.49 -4.69 -21.38
N GLU A 61 18.34 -5.84 -22.03
CA GLU A 61 17.04 -6.47 -22.25
C GLU A 61 16.28 -6.69 -20.93
N THR A 62 16.98 -7.17 -19.88
CA THR A 62 16.37 -7.43 -18.57
C THR A 62 15.94 -6.13 -17.89
N GLU A 63 16.74 -5.07 -18.00
CA GLU A 63 16.38 -3.73 -17.51
C GLU A 63 15.10 -3.21 -18.19
N ILE A 64 15.01 -3.32 -19.53
CA ILE A 64 13.83 -2.93 -20.30
C ILE A 64 12.61 -3.79 -19.93
N ARG A 65 12.78 -5.11 -19.78
CA ARG A 65 11.71 -6.02 -19.36
C ARG A 65 11.17 -5.67 -17.97
N ASN A 66 12.04 -5.30 -17.04
CA ASN A 66 11.62 -4.85 -15.72
C ASN A 66 10.86 -3.52 -15.80
N ILE A 67 11.31 -2.56 -16.61
CA ILE A 67 10.58 -1.30 -16.85
C ILE A 67 9.17 -1.59 -17.39
N VAL A 68 9.06 -2.47 -18.40
CA VAL A 68 7.78 -2.90 -18.95
C VAL A 68 6.90 -3.53 -17.87
N PHE A 69 7.45 -4.44 -17.06
CA PHE A 69 6.74 -5.07 -15.95
C PHE A 69 6.17 -4.03 -14.97
N HIS A 70 6.97 -3.05 -14.53
CA HIS A 70 6.51 -2.01 -13.61
C HIS A 70 5.47 -1.08 -14.26
N LEU A 71 5.67 -0.71 -15.51
CA LEU A 71 4.70 0.12 -16.25
C LEU A 71 3.36 -0.59 -16.38
N VAL A 72 3.36 -1.85 -16.83
CA VAL A 72 2.14 -2.68 -16.96
C VAL A 72 1.41 -2.77 -15.62
N ARG A 73 2.14 -2.98 -14.53
CA ARG A 73 1.57 -3.01 -13.17
C ARG A 73 0.99 -1.67 -12.71
N ASN A 74 1.45 -0.55 -13.26
CA ASN A 74 0.95 0.79 -12.93
C ASN A 74 -0.17 1.23 -13.90
N THR A 75 -0.15 0.79 -15.16
CA THR A 75 -1.09 1.19 -16.22
C THR A 75 -2.33 0.30 -16.31
N LEU A 76 -2.23 -1.02 -16.08
CA LEU A 76 -3.38 -1.94 -16.12
C LEU A 76 -4.46 -1.58 -15.08
N ILE A 77 -4.08 -0.93 -13.98
CA ILE A 77 -5.02 -0.41 -12.97
C ILE A 77 -5.74 0.87 -13.45
N THR A 78 -5.16 1.59 -14.41
CA THR A 78 -5.72 2.82 -14.98
C THR A 78 -6.66 2.52 -16.15
N GLU A 79 -6.49 1.42 -16.86
CA GLU A 79 -7.38 1.04 -17.99
C GLU A 79 -8.78 0.60 -17.54
N THR A 80 -8.94 0.00 -16.35
CA THR A 80 -10.26 -0.22 -15.75
C THR A 80 -11.05 1.08 -15.59
N LYS A 81 -10.34 2.22 -15.45
CA LYS A 81 -10.95 3.56 -15.37
C LYS A 81 -11.30 4.16 -16.74
N SER A 82 -10.75 3.65 -17.84
CA SER A 82 -10.95 4.22 -19.19
C SER A 82 -12.25 3.77 -19.84
N GLN A 83 -12.84 2.66 -19.37
CA GLN A 83 -14.18 2.22 -19.79
C GLN A 83 -15.32 3.07 -19.20
N GLU A 84 -15.02 4.03 -18.31
CA GLU A 84 -16.02 4.94 -17.70
C GLU A 84 -16.42 6.13 -18.60
N LYS A 85 -15.96 6.20 -19.85
CA LYS A 85 -16.44 7.18 -20.85
C LYS A 85 -17.66 6.68 -21.65
N LEU A 86 -18.55 5.91 -21.03
CA LEU A 86 -19.88 5.65 -21.57
C LEU A 86 -20.86 6.64 -20.94
N GLY A 87 -21.33 7.57 -21.78
CA GLY A 87 -22.26 8.62 -21.39
C GLY A 87 -23.64 8.09 -20.99
N HIS A 88 -24.31 8.92 -20.19
CA HIS A 88 -25.76 8.96 -19.99
C HIS A 88 -26.42 7.74 -19.30
N SER A 89 -26.00 7.46 -18.06
CA SER A 89 -26.89 7.09 -16.95
C SER A 89 -26.28 7.62 -15.64
N ALA A 90 -27.08 7.80 -14.58
CA ALA A 90 -26.58 8.29 -13.30
C ALA A 90 -25.56 7.29 -12.74
N ASP A 91 -24.27 7.67 -12.70
CA ASP A 91 -23.20 6.84 -12.15
C ASP A 91 -23.57 6.38 -10.72
N PRO A 92 -23.83 5.07 -10.50
CA PRO A 92 -24.30 4.54 -9.23
C PRO A 92 -23.25 4.72 -8.12
N LEU A 93 -21.97 4.92 -8.46
CA LEU A 93 -20.88 5.14 -7.51
C LEU A 93 -20.54 6.62 -7.31
N SER A 94 -21.27 7.54 -7.93
CA SER A 94 -21.03 8.98 -7.82
C SER A 94 -21.09 9.49 -6.36
N TYR A 95 -21.85 8.83 -5.49
CA TYR A 95 -21.89 9.18 -4.07
C TYR A 95 -20.56 8.85 -3.35
N LEU A 96 -19.87 7.78 -3.72
CA LEU A 96 -18.55 7.44 -3.17
C LEU A 96 -17.52 8.51 -3.53
N ARG A 97 -17.57 9.00 -4.78
CA ARG A 97 -16.73 10.09 -5.26
C ARG A 97 -16.95 11.38 -4.48
N ARG A 98 -18.23 11.72 -4.25
CA ARG A 98 -18.60 12.87 -3.41
C ARG A 98 -18.09 12.69 -1.98
N SER A 99 -18.27 11.50 -1.39
CA SER A 99 -17.78 11.20 -0.04
C SER A 99 -16.26 11.25 0.06
N ALA A 100 -15.53 10.80 -0.97
CA ALA A 100 -14.07 10.90 -1.05
C ALA A 100 -13.58 12.35 -0.98
N VAL A 101 -14.20 13.21 -1.78
CA VAL A 101 -13.89 14.65 -1.80
C VAL A 101 -14.25 15.32 -0.47
N GLN A 102 -15.38 14.94 0.14
CA GLN A 102 -15.78 15.45 1.44
C GLN A 102 -14.82 15.01 2.56
N TRP A 103 -14.39 13.75 2.53
CA TRP A 103 -13.41 13.20 3.47
C TRP A 103 -12.08 13.93 3.36
N ASP A 104 -11.54 14.05 2.14
CA ASP A 104 -10.30 14.77 1.88
C ASP A 104 -10.39 16.24 2.34
N ARG A 105 -11.51 16.92 2.04
CA ARG A 105 -11.76 18.29 2.51
C ARG A 105 -11.84 18.36 4.04
N ARG A 106 -12.45 17.38 4.71
CA ARG A 106 -12.54 17.32 6.18
C ARG A 106 -11.14 17.20 6.78
N VAL A 107 -10.33 16.27 6.31
CA VAL A 107 -8.95 16.06 6.77
C VAL A 107 -8.11 17.33 6.61
N ARG A 108 -8.18 17.98 5.43
CA ARG A 108 -7.46 19.23 5.15
C ARG A 108 -7.94 20.38 6.05
N LYS A 109 -9.25 20.50 6.28
CA LYS A 109 -9.81 21.49 7.21
C LYS A 109 -9.34 21.25 8.65
N SER A 110 -9.28 20.00 9.10
CA SER A 110 -8.78 19.66 10.44
C SER A 110 -7.32 20.07 10.61
N LEU A 111 -6.47 19.81 9.61
CA LEU A 111 -5.08 20.26 9.62
C LEU A 111 -4.98 21.79 9.67
N ASN A 112 -5.76 22.50 8.84
CA ASN A 112 -5.76 23.96 8.82
C ASN A 112 -6.26 24.57 10.15
N ALA A 113 -7.28 23.96 10.76
CA ALA A 113 -7.79 24.39 12.05
C ALA A 113 -6.73 24.24 13.15
N MET A 114 -5.99 23.11 13.14
CA MET A 114 -4.87 22.90 14.06
C MET A 114 -3.72 23.90 13.83
N CYS A 115 -3.41 24.21 12.57
CA CYS A 115 -2.45 25.27 12.24
C CYS A 115 -2.85 26.62 12.86
N ALA A 116 -4.13 27.01 12.73
CA ALA A 116 -4.65 28.24 13.31
C ALA A 116 -4.63 28.22 14.86
N GLU A 117 -5.01 27.10 15.48
CA GLU A 117 -5.00 26.89 16.93
C GLU A 117 -3.58 27.02 17.52
N LEU A 118 -2.59 26.42 16.85
CA LEU A 118 -1.19 26.41 17.29
C LEU A 118 -0.39 27.63 16.79
N SER A 119 -1.02 28.57 16.11
CA SER A 119 -0.37 29.73 15.46
C SER A 119 0.80 29.32 14.54
N MET A 120 0.68 28.16 13.90
CA MET A 120 1.67 27.66 12.94
C MET A 120 1.17 27.82 11.50
N PRO A 121 2.02 28.21 10.55
CA PRO A 121 1.65 28.23 9.15
C PRO A 121 1.54 26.80 8.59
N LEU A 122 0.63 26.62 7.63
CA LEU A 122 0.45 25.35 6.93
C LEU A 122 1.63 25.06 5.99
N HIS A 123 2.12 26.10 5.30
CA HIS A 123 3.32 26.02 4.47
C HIS A 123 4.57 26.04 5.34
N GLY A 124 5.62 25.40 4.83
CA GLY A 124 6.91 25.36 5.50
C GLY A 124 7.51 26.75 5.67
N GLN A 125 8.06 27.02 6.86
CA GLN A 125 8.86 28.20 7.12
C GLN A 125 10.34 27.86 7.12
N PRO A 126 11.24 28.83 6.87
CA PRO A 126 12.65 28.65 7.16
C PRO A 126 12.83 28.21 8.62
N ARG A 127 13.51 27.09 8.85
CA ARG A 127 13.83 26.60 10.20
C ARG A 127 14.83 27.56 10.86
N ALA A 128 14.66 27.83 12.16
CA ALA A 128 15.62 28.61 12.92
C ALA A 128 17.02 27.96 12.87
N VAL A 129 18.08 28.77 12.86
CA VAL A 129 19.45 28.28 12.71
C VAL A 129 19.81 27.31 13.85
N MET A 130 19.44 27.64 15.08
CA MET A 130 19.67 26.79 16.25
C MET A 130 19.00 25.42 16.10
N ASP A 131 17.70 25.39 15.77
CA ASP A 131 16.95 24.15 15.57
C ASP A 131 17.52 23.32 14.43
N ARG A 132 17.96 23.98 13.35
CA ARG A 132 18.59 23.31 12.21
C ARG A 132 19.91 22.65 12.62
N ASP A 133 20.77 23.38 13.32
CA ASP A 133 22.08 22.89 13.71
C ASP A 133 21.95 21.74 14.75
N GLU A 134 20.97 21.84 15.66
CA GLU A 134 20.61 20.74 16.56
C GLU A 134 20.12 19.51 15.77
N LEU A 135 19.20 19.69 14.82
CA LEU A 135 18.66 18.61 14.00
C LEU A 135 19.74 17.94 13.13
N ILE A 136 20.72 18.71 12.64
CA ILE A 136 21.90 18.17 11.94
C ILE A 136 22.71 17.29 12.90
N SER A 137 22.99 17.79 14.11
CA SER A 137 23.80 17.07 15.10
C SER A 137 23.14 15.78 15.60
N LYS A 138 21.81 15.75 15.65
CA LYS A 138 21.01 14.62 16.14
C LYS A 138 20.37 13.78 15.03
N TRP A 139 20.75 13.97 13.77
CA TRP A 139 20.05 13.32 12.65
C TRP A 139 20.00 11.79 12.75
N GLU A 140 21.03 11.15 13.29
CA GLU A 140 21.08 9.69 13.50
C GLU A 140 20.41 9.25 14.82
N GLU A 141 20.10 10.18 15.72
CA GLU A 141 19.52 9.94 17.05
C GLU A 141 18.37 10.94 17.31
N LEU A 142 17.40 10.99 16.38
CA LEU A 142 16.29 11.94 16.42
C LEU A 142 15.34 11.73 17.62
N SER A 143 15.36 10.56 18.25
CA SER A 143 14.71 10.29 19.54
C SER A 143 15.22 11.20 20.66
N ASN A 144 16.47 11.67 20.57
CA ASN A 144 17.05 12.64 21.50
C ASN A 144 16.72 14.10 21.15
N TYR A 145 15.97 14.35 20.05
CA TYR A 145 15.54 15.69 19.66
C TYR A 145 14.30 16.11 20.46
N THR A 146 14.48 17.08 21.36
CA THR A 146 13.42 17.49 22.29
C THR A 146 12.44 18.46 21.65
N ILE A 147 11.18 18.05 21.53
CA ILE A 147 10.08 18.89 21.04
C ILE A 147 8.92 18.82 22.03
N ASP A 148 8.33 19.96 22.39
CA ASP A 148 7.07 19.96 23.12
C ASP A 148 5.91 19.58 22.19
N LEU A 149 5.37 18.38 22.43
CA LEU A 149 4.26 17.81 21.67
C LEU A 149 2.94 17.76 22.46
N SER A 150 2.84 18.48 23.58
CA SER A 150 1.69 18.41 24.49
C SER A 150 0.39 18.89 23.83
N ASN A 151 0.49 19.90 22.97
CA ASN A 151 -0.66 20.48 22.26
C ASN A 151 -0.94 19.82 20.90
N TYR A 152 -0.15 18.81 20.51
CA TYR A 152 -0.30 18.14 19.23
C TYR A 152 -1.12 16.86 19.37
N ARG A 153 -2.11 16.71 18.50
CA ARG A 153 -2.98 15.54 18.40
C ARG A 153 -3.01 15.02 16.96
N PRO A 154 -3.32 13.75 16.73
CA PRO A 154 -3.52 13.25 15.37
C PRO A 154 -4.60 14.06 14.62
N VAL A 155 -4.40 14.28 13.31
CA VAL A 155 -5.39 15.00 12.49
C VAL A 155 -6.67 14.18 12.31
N TYR A 156 -6.51 12.86 12.19
CA TYR A 156 -7.57 11.86 12.23
C TYR A 156 -6.98 10.50 12.63
N ALA A 157 -7.84 9.59 13.06
CA ALA A 157 -7.53 8.23 13.44
C ALA A 157 -8.40 7.23 12.63
N PRO A 158 -8.12 5.91 12.71
CA PRO A 158 -8.93 4.91 12.00
C PRO A 158 -10.44 5.00 12.29
N LYS A 159 -10.82 5.33 13.53
CA LYS A 159 -12.22 5.50 13.90
C LYS A 159 -12.93 6.58 13.07
N ASP A 160 -12.27 7.71 12.80
CA ASP A 160 -12.85 8.81 12.04
C ASP A 160 -13.16 8.42 10.60
N LEU A 161 -12.27 7.67 9.95
CA LEU A 161 -12.50 7.16 8.60
C LEU A 161 -13.62 6.13 8.60
N LEU A 162 -13.61 5.20 9.57
CA LEU A 162 -14.66 4.19 9.69
C LEU A 162 -16.04 4.80 9.87
N ASP A 163 -16.19 5.81 10.73
CA ASP A 163 -17.47 6.49 10.94
C ASP A 163 -17.96 7.16 9.64
N VAL A 164 -17.06 7.65 8.78
CA VAL A 164 -17.42 8.14 7.45
C VAL A 164 -17.88 6.99 6.54
N LEU A 165 -17.17 5.86 6.53
CA LEU A 165 -17.56 4.69 5.73
C LEU A 165 -18.94 4.16 6.12
N LEU A 166 -19.23 4.12 7.41
CA LEU A 166 -20.52 3.67 7.94
C LEU A 166 -21.66 4.68 7.67
N SER A 167 -21.32 5.93 7.37
CA SER A 167 -22.29 6.97 6.98
C SER A 167 -22.58 7.02 5.48
N LEU A 168 -21.90 6.19 4.68
CA LEU A 168 -22.14 6.12 3.25
C LEU A 168 -23.59 5.67 3.00
N LYS A 169 -24.26 6.38 2.08
CA LYS A 169 -25.61 6.05 1.65
C LYS A 169 -25.61 5.91 0.14
N GLY A 170 -25.75 4.68 -0.33
CA GLY A 170 -26.00 4.40 -1.74
C GLY A 170 -27.38 4.91 -2.18
N PRO A 171 -27.67 4.92 -3.48
CA PRO A 171 -29.02 5.17 -3.98
C PRO A 171 -29.98 4.15 -3.37
N GLN A 172 -30.98 4.61 -2.61
CA GLN A 172 -31.94 3.73 -1.97
C GLN A 172 -32.72 2.96 -3.05
N LYS A 173 -32.70 1.62 -2.99
CA LYS A 173 -33.76 0.83 -3.61
C LYS A 173 -35.05 1.13 -2.83
N PRO A 174 -36.20 1.36 -3.50
CA PRO A 174 -37.47 1.49 -2.78
C PRO A 174 -37.65 0.26 -1.89
N PRO A 175 -38.22 0.43 -0.68
CA PRO A 175 -38.46 -0.71 0.21
C PRO A 175 -39.29 -1.73 -0.56
N GLU A 176 -38.72 -2.91 -0.82
CA GLU A 176 -39.54 -4.06 -1.16
C GLU A 176 -40.44 -4.32 0.05
N ASP A 177 -41.75 -4.49 -0.18
CA ASP A 177 -42.79 -4.77 0.81
C ASP A 177 -42.49 -6.05 1.61
N THR A 178 -41.46 -6.02 2.45
CA THR A 178 -41.03 -7.10 3.33
C THR A 178 -41.03 -6.54 4.75
N GLU A 179 -42.22 -6.54 5.35
CA GLU A 179 -42.51 -6.11 6.72
C GLU A 179 -41.70 -6.86 7.82
N PHE A 180 -40.78 -7.77 7.49
CA PHE A 180 -40.25 -8.75 8.44
C PHE A 180 -38.72 -8.82 8.59
N VAL A 181 -37.92 -8.05 7.84
CA VAL A 181 -36.45 -8.02 8.07
C VAL A 181 -35.96 -6.58 8.14
N GLN A 182 -35.85 -6.04 9.36
CA GLN A 182 -35.05 -4.84 9.59
C GLN A 182 -33.58 -5.19 9.29
N VAL A 183 -33.16 -4.88 8.06
CA VAL A 183 -31.75 -4.88 7.69
C VAL A 183 -31.08 -3.76 8.49
N PRO A 184 -30.05 -4.05 9.30
CA PRO A 184 -29.34 -3.02 10.04
C PRO A 184 -28.81 -1.93 9.10
N ASN A 185 -29.04 -0.67 9.46
CA ASN A 185 -28.67 0.50 8.64
C ASN A 185 -27.15 0.69 8.43
N TRP A 186 -26.32 -0.23 8.93
CA TRP A 186 -24.86 -0.16 8.92
C TRP A 186 -24.18 -1.16 7.99
N GLU A 187 -24.94 -2.02 7.30
CA GLU A 187 -24.39 -2.98 6.34
C GLU A 187 -23.87 -2.27 5.07
N PHE A 188 -22.75 -2.75 4.54
CA PHE A 188 -22.19 -2.29 3.26
C PHE A 188 -22.89 -2.90 2.05
N SER A 189 -23.88 -3.77 2.23
CA SER A 189 -24.64 -4.43 1.17
C SER A 189 -25.24 -3.47 0.12
N HIS A 190 -25.49 -2.21 0.50
CA HIS A 190 -25.96 -1.15 -0.39
C HIS A 190 -24.87 -0.61 -1.36
N ILE A 191 -23.61 -0.98 -1.19
CA ILE A 191 -22.50 -0.54 -2.02
C ILE A 191 -22.33 -1.49 -3.22
N GLU A 192 -22.58 -0.98 -4.42
CA GLU A 192 -22.50 -1.73 -5.68
C GLU A 192 -21.06 -1.79 -6.24
N LEU A 193 -20.07 -2.12 -5.41
CA LEU A 193 -18.70 -2.36 -5.86
C LEU A 193 -18.49 -3.85 -6.17
N PRO A 194 -17.82 -4.18 -7.29
CA PRO A 194 -17.46 -5.56 -7.58
C PRO A 194 -16.37 -6.01 -6.59
N VAL A 195 -16.68 -7.05 -5.83
CA VAL A 195 -15.74 -7.70 -4.91
C VAL A 195 -15.79 -9.20 -5.15
N LYS A 196 -14.64 -9.86 -4.98
CA LYS A 196 -14.54 -11.31 -5.19
C LYS A 196 -15.36 -12.09 -4.18
N ASN A 197 -15.94 -13.21 -4.60
CA ASN A 197 -16.40 -14.24 -3.66
C ASN A 197 -15.25 -15.18 -3.25
N LEU A 198 -15.50 -16.12 -2.34
CA LEU A 198 -14.48 -17.05 -1.88
C LEU A 198 -13.91 -17.93 -3.01
N PHE A 199 -14.73 -18.33 -3.99
CA PHE A 199 -14.27 -19.13 -5.12
C PHE A 199 -13.25 -18.35 -5.98
N GLU A 200 -13.54 -17.08 -6.29
CA GLU A 200 -12.60 -16.22 -7.01
C GLU A 200 -11.33 -15.95 -6.21
N LEU A 201 -11.41 -15.84 -4.88
CA LEU A 201 -10.23 -15.74 -4.01
C LEU A 201 -9.42 -17.05 -4.00
N ARG A 202 -10.06 -18.22 -3.99
CA ARG A 202 -9.38 -19.52 -4.12
C ARG A 202 -8.63 -19.60 -5.45
N LEU A 203 -9.22 -19.12 -6.55
CA LEU A 203 -8.54 -19.04 -7.85
C LEU A 203 -7.36 -18.07 -7.83
N LEU A 204 -7.52 -16.88 -7.24
CA LEU A 204 -6.46 -15.88 -7.12
C LEU A 204 -5.26 -16.44 -6.35
N PHE A 205 -5.51 -17.14 -5.24
CA PHE A 205 -4.48 -17.69 -4.35
C PHE A 205 -4.16 -19.16 -4.59
N ALA A 206 -4.59 -19.74 -5.72
CA ALA A 206 -4.50 -21.18 -5.99
C ALA A 206 -3.06 -21.73 -5.92
N GLU A 207 -2.07 -20.90 -6.22
CA GLU A 207 -0.65 -21.28 -6.18
C GLU A 207 -0.13 -21.59 -4.76
N LEU A 208 -0.81 -21.13 -3.70
CA LEU A 208 -0.47 -21.45 -2.31
C LEU A 208 -0.62 -22.95 -1.99
N PHE A 209 -1.38 -23.70 -2.81
CA PHE A 209 -1.68 -25.12 -2.61
C PHE A 209 -0.87 -26.06 -3.48
N ARG A 210 -0.12 -25.54 -4.45
CA ARG A 210 0.71 -26.41 -5.29
C ARG A 210 1.75 -27.05 -4.38
N LYS A 211 1.56 -28.34 -4.09
CA LYS A 211 2.61 -29.19 -3.56
C LYS A 211 3.72 -29.16 -4.59
N GLU A 212 4.78 -28.39 -4.34
CA GLU A 212 6.01 -28.55 -5.09
C GLU A 212 6.36 -30.04 -4.96
N GLY A 213 6.46 -30.72 -6.11
CA GLY A 213 6.67 -32.16 -6.14
C GLY A 213 7.79 -32.55 -5.18
N THR A 214 7.66 -33.75 -4.61
CA THR A 214 8.50 -34.40 -3.59
C THR A 214 10.00 -34.50 -3.92
N THR A 215 10.49 -33.75 -4.92
CA THR A 215 11.87 -33.72 -5.40
C THR A 215 12.61 -32.40 -5.21
N ASN A 216 12.01 -31.31 -4.70
CA ASN A 216 12.75 -30.03 -4.54
C ASN A 216 12.35 -29.22 -3.28
N ASN A 217 12.46 -29.81 -2.08
CA ASN A 217 12.91 -29.02 -0.91
C ASN A 217 14.41 -28.65 -1.08
N LEU A 218 14.77 -28.17 -2.27
CA LEU A 218 16.04 -27.52 -2.51
C LEU A 218 16.12 -26.33 -1.56
N ASP A 219 17.30 -26.12 -1.01
CA ASP A 219 17.70 -24.95 -0.25
C ASP A 219 17.00 -23.67 -0.78
N LEU A 220 15.92 -23.23 -0.12
CA LEU A 220 15.16 -22.03 -0.51
C LEU A 220 16.08 -20.83 -0.70
N PRO A 221 17.06 -20.58 0.21
CA PRO A 221 18.16 -19.65 -0.03
C PRO A 221 18.83 -19.77 -1.41
N ALA A 222 19.25 -20.96 -1.83
CA ALA A 222 19.85 -21.16 -3.15
C ALA A 222 18.86 -20.88 -4.30
N GLN A 223 17.57 -21.21 -4.14
CA GLN A 223 16.56 -20.85 -5.12
C GLN A 223 16.38 -19.32 -5.21
N CYS A 224 16.28 -18.61 -4.08
CA CYS A 224 16.21 -17.16 -4.03
C CYS A 224 17.43 -16.53 -4.71
N LYS A 225 18.62 -17.00 -4.38
CA LYS A 225 19.86 -16.50 -4.97
C LYS A 225 19.86 -16.63 -6.49
N ARG A 226 19.51 -17.81 -7.02
CA ARG A 226 19.39 -18.00 -8.48
C ARG A 226 18.38 -17.06 -9.12
N ILE A 227 17.25 -16.79 -8.47
CA ILE A 227 16.24 -15.86 -8.98
C ILE A 227 16.80 -14.43 -8.99
N LEU A 228 17.44 -13.99 -7.91
CA LEU A 228 18.07 -12.68 -7.81
C LEU A 228 19.19 -12.49 -8.83
N ASP A 229 19.97 -13.55 -9.11
CA ASP A 229 21.02 -13.54 -10.14
C ASP A 229 20.45 -13.26 -11.55
N THR A 230 19.20 -13.65 -11.84
CA THR A 230 18.54 -13.31 -13.12
C THR A 230 18.16 -11.84 -13.23
N LYS A 231 18.01 -11.13 -12.10
CA LYS A 231 17.54 -9.75 -11.99
C LYS A 231 16.18 -9.49 -12.66
N GLN A 232 15.34 -10.52 -12.79
CA GLN A 232 14.02 -10.40 -13.40
C GLN A 232 12.94 -10.17 -12.35
N ALA A 233 12.38 -8.97 -12.31
CA ALA A 233 11.31 -8.59 -11.39
C ALA A 233 10.08 -9.54 -11.41
N PRO A 234 9.62 -10.05 -12.58
CA PRO A 234 8.53 -11.02 -12.62
C PRO A 234 8.83 -12.33 -11.88
N LEU A 235 10.07 -12.82 -11.94
CA LEU A 235 10.47 -14.05 -11.24
C LEU A 235 10.53 -13.81 -9.73
N CYS A 236 11.05 -12.66 -9.30
CA CYS A 236 11.01 -12.22 -7.90
C CYS A 236 9.57 -12.18 -7.38
N GLN A 237 8.65 -11.56 -8.13
CA GLN A 237 7.23 -11.51 -7.77
C GLN A 237 6.61 -12.90 -7.65
N HIS A 238 6.87 -13.76 -8.64
CA HIS A 238 6.35 -15.12 -8.63
C HIS A 238 6.84 -15.91 -7.41
N PHE A 239 8.09 -15.72 -7.00
CA PHE A 239 8.62 -16.35 -5.79
C PHE A 239 7.90 -15.89 -4.51
N LEU A 240 7.60 -14.59 -4.38
CA LEU A 240 6.91 -14.04 -3.21
C LEU A 240 5.51 -14.64 -3.00
N LYS A 241 4.85 -15.12 -4.06
CA LYS A 241 3.55 -15.82 -3.96
C LYS A 241 3.57 -17.02 -3.01
N LYS A 242 4.74 -17.61 -2.76
CA LYS A 242 4.88 -18.75 -1.83
C LYS A 242 4.69 -18.37 -0.36
N GLY A 243 4.86 -17.09 0.00
CA GLY A 243 4.83 -16.62 1.39
C GLY A 243 5.91 -17.22 2.29
N ARG A 244 6.98 -17.78 1.71
CA ARG A 244 8.07 -18.48 2.41
C ARG A 244 9.44 -17.87 2.11
N THR A 245 9.50 -16.55 2.03
CA THR A 245 10.73 -15.85 1.69
C THR A 245 11.73 -15.92 2.86
N PRO A 246 12.97 -16.40 2.65
CA PRO A 246 13.98 -16.34 3.69
C PRO A 246 14.36 -14.89 3.99
N ALA A 247 14.51 -14.56 5.27
CA ALA A 247 14.68 -13.17 5.72
C ALA A 247 15.80 -12.39 5.00
N PRO A 248 17.01 -12.96 4.79
CA PRO A 248 18.11 -12.22 4.16
C PRO A 248 17.85 -11.77 2.71
N PHE A 249 16.95 -12.45 1.99
CA PHE A 249 16.66 -12.16 0.57
C PHE A 249 15.39 -11.34 0.38
N ARG A 250 14.58 -11.16 1.43
CA ARG A 250 13.26 -10.53 1.31
C ARG A 250 13.36 -9.09 0.82
N GLY A 251 14.24 -8.29 1.42
CA GLY A 251 14.43 -6.88 1.03
C GLY A 251 14.84 -6.74 -0.44
N GLU A 252 15.71 -7.62 -0.94
CA GLU A 252 16.15 -7.57 -2.34
C GLU A 252 15.05 -8.03 -3.31
N LEU A 253 14.30 -9.07 -2.97
CA LEU A 253 13.15 -9.48 -3.77
C LEU A 253 12.09 -8.37 -3.84
N TRP A 254 11.80 -7.71 -2.72
CA TRP A 254 10.85 -6.61 -2.65
C TRP A 254 11.31 -5.41 -3.50
N SER A 255 12.59 -5.06 -3.47
CA SER A 255 13.11 -3.94 -4.26
C SER A 255 12.95 -4.20 -5.76
N PHE A 256 13.25 -5.42 -6.24
CA PHE A 256 12.98 -5.81 -7.63
C PHE A 256 11.50 -5.72 -8.00
N VAL A 257 10.59 -6.12 -7.10
CA VAL A 257 9.15 -6.13 -7.39
C VAL A 257 8.55 -4.71 -7.37
N LEU A 258 9.05 -3.84 -6.51
CA LEU A 258 8.52 -2.48 -6.27
C LEU A 258 9.20 -1.37 -7.09
N SER A 259 10.09 -1.72 -8.01
CA SER A 259 10.72 -0.82 -9.02
C SER A 259 12.10 -0.23 -8.67
N HIS A 260 12.78 -0.74 -7.64
CA HIS A 260 14.15 -0.35 -7.27
C HIS A 260 15.12 -1.53 -7.36
N GLY A 261 14.99 -2.40 -8.37
CA GLY A 261 15.80 -3.61 -8.48
C GLY A 261 17.28 -3.34 -8.26
N SER A 262 17.90 -4.02 -7.28
CA SER A 262 19.25 -3.99 -6.67
C SER A 262 20.26 -2.83 -6.89
N TYR A 263 19.93 -1.77 -7.60
CA TYR A 263 20.82 -0.69 -7.97
C TYR A 263 20.14 0.63 -7.64
N MET A 264 20.37 1.07 -6.40
CA MET A 264 20.28 2.49 -6.08
C MET A 264 21.12 3.25 -7.11
N ASN A 265 20.48 4.07 -7.94
CA ASN A 265 21.22 4.93 -8.84
C ASN A 265 21.66 6.20 -8.10
N GLY A 266 22.65 6.91 -8.64
CA GLY A 266 23.09 8.18 -8.04
C GLY A 266 21.96 9.20 -7.88
N GLN A 267 20.92 9.12 -8.73
CA GLN A 267 19.77 10.05 -8.69
C GLN A 267 18.92 9.87 -7.43
N GLU A 268 18.78 8.65 -6.92
CA GLU A 268 18.04 8.35 -5.69
C GLU A 268 18.78 8.82 -4.45
N CYS A 269 20.10 8.64 -4.40
CA CYS A 269 20.94 9.22 -3.36
C CYS A 269 20.84 10.76 -3.35
N ASP A 270 20.90 11.39 -4.51
CA ASP A 270 20.72 12.84 -4.67
C ASP A 270 19.31 13.29 -4.28
N HIS A 271 18.28 12.50 -4.60
CA HIS A 271 16.91 12.78 -4.22
C HIS A 271 16.73 12.70 -2.69
N TRP A 272 17.23 11.63 -2.06
CA TRP A 272 17.24 11.49 -0.60
C TRP A 272 17.96 12.65 0.09
N ALA A 273 19.17 13.01 -0.39
CA ALA A 273 19.92 14.14 0.15
C ALA A 273 19.13 15.46 0.04
N ARG A 274 18.43 15.68 -1.08
CA ARG A 274 17.53 16.85 -1.24
C ARG A 274 16.35 16.81 -0.27
N LEU A 275 15.74 15.66 -0.04
CA LEU A 275 14.64 15.53 0.93
C LEU A 275 15.12 15.82 2.35
N ARG A 276 16.24 15.21 2.76
CA ARG A 276 16.89 15.49 4.04
C ARG A 276 17.17 16.98 4.19
N ASN A 277 17.77 17.62 3.19
CA ASN A 277 18.05 19.05 3.24
C ASN A 277 16.77 19.89 3.38
N LYS A 278 15.66 19.51 2.73
CA LYS A 278 14.36 20.16 2.94
C LYS A 278 13.88 20.02 4.38
N VAL A 279 13.99 18.85 5.00
CA VAL A 279 13.63 18.65 6.42
C VAL A 279 14.47 19.57 7.32
N LEU A 280 15.79 19.64 7.08
CA LEU A 280 16.71 20.48 7.86
C LEU A 280 16.40 21.98 7.71
N THR A 281 16.06 22.42 6.50
CA THR A 281 15.92 23.86 6.18
C THR A 281 14.50 24.40 6.34
N THR A 282 13.48 23.53 6.30
CA THR A 282 12.07 23.94 6.37
C THR A 282 11.36 23.27 7.54
N ASP A 283 10.77 24.09 8.40
CA ASP A 283 9.96 23.67 9.50
C ASP A 283 8.48 23.58 9.10
N HIS A 284 7.87 22.41 9.32
CA HIS A 284 6.45 22.18 9.06
C HIS A 284 5.75 21.69 10.33
N ILE A 285 4.47 22.04 10.49
CA ILE A 285 3.60 21.44 11.52
C ILE A 285 3.58 19.91 11.45
N VAL A 286 3.69 19.37 10.23
CA VAL A 286 3.71 17.93 9.95
C VAL A 286 4.88 17.22 10.60
N ASP A 287 6.00 17.90 10.86
CA ASP A 287 7.12 17.29 11.58
C ASP A 287 6.68 16.88 12.97
N LYS A 288 5.99 17.77 13.69
CA LYS A 288 5.51 17.52 15.06
C LYS A 288 4.43 16.45 15.07
N LEU A 289 3.60 16.39 14.05
CA LEU A 289 2.61 15.31 13.88
C LEU A 289 3.28 13.95 13.67
N ILE A 290 4.39 13.89 12.91
CA ILE A 290 5.19 12.67 12.73
C ILE A 290 5.88 12.30 14.04
N PHE A 291 6.50 13.26 14.72
CA PHE A 291 7.12 13.03 16.03
C PHE A 291 6.11 12.45 17.03
N LYS A 292 4.93 13.08 17.10
CA LYS A 292 3.84 12.62 17.96
C LYS A 292 3.31 11.25 17.57
N ASP A 293 3.21 10.95 16.27
CA ASP A 293 2.70 9.65 15.81
C ASP A 293 3.62 8.50 16.23
N ILE A 294 4.91 8.64 16.00
CA ILE A 294 5.92 7.62 16.34
C ILE A 294 5.96 7.41 17.87
N GLN A 295 5.98 8.49 18.66
CA GLN A 295 5.91 8.42 20.12
C GLN A 295 4.66 7.70 20.63
N LEU A 296 3.51 7.86 19.97
CA LEU A 296 2.26 7.21 20.36
C LEU A 296 2.13 5.78 19.86
N THR A 297 2.97 5.35 18.91
CA THR A 297 2.85 4.06 18.24
C THR A 297 4.14 3.27 18.35
N ALA A 298 5.06 3.40 17.38
CA ALA A 298 6.28 2.61 17.31
C ALA A 298 7.13 2.66 18.60
N SER A 299 7.26 3.81 19.26
CA SER A 299 8.04 3.91 20.52
C SER A 299 7.41 3.16 21.70
N ASN A 300 6.10 2.94 21.68
CA ASN A 300 5.38 2.18 22.71
C ASN A 300 5.13 0.72 22.30
N ASP A 301 5.67 0.29 21.16
CA ASP A 301 5.50 -1.04 20.61
C ASP A 301 6.77 -1.88 20.90
N ASP A 302 6.58 -3.04 21.50
CA ASP A 302 7.66 -3.94 21.93
C ASP A 302 8.48 -4.49 20.76
N GLN A 303 7.92 -4.49 19.55
CA GLN A 303 8.60 -4.92 18.34
C GLN A 303 9.34 -3.78 17.66
N TYR A 304 8.78 -2.56 17.65
CA TYR A 304 9.29 -1.46 16.82
C TYR A 304 10.04 -0.34 17.55
N PHE A 305 10.06 -0.31 18.89
CA PHE A 305 10.69 0.79 19.65
C PHE A 305 12.16 1.05 19.26
N VAL A 306 12.89 0.02 18.86
CA VAL A 306 14.30 0.11 18.44
C VAL A 306 14.54 0.86 17.13
N PHE A 307 13.48 1.14 16.36
CA PHE A 307 13.57 1.78 15.05
C PHE A 307 13.12 3.24 15.03
N GLU A 308 12.89 3.85 16.19
CA GLU A 308 12.37 5.21 16.33
C GLU A 308 13.16 6.24 15.48
N ASP A 309 14.49 6.25 15.58
CA ASP A 309 15.34 7.20 14.87
C ASP A 309 15.22 7.07 13.34
N VAL A 310 15.27 5.82 12.85
CA VAL A 310 15.11 5.51 11.43
C VAL A 310 13.72 5.93 10.97
N LEU A 311 12.67 5.63 11.75
CA LEU A 311 11.30 6.02 11.42
C LEU A 311 11.14 7.54 11.30
N TYR A 312 11.78 8.34 12.17
CA TYR A 312 11.80 9.79 12.01
C TYR A 312 12.43 10.21 10.69
N GLN A 313 13.62 9.69 10.36
CA GLN A 313 14.30 10.02 9.10
C GLN A 313 13.41 9.73 7.89
N ILE A 314 12.81 8.53 7.85
CA ILE A 314 11.99 8.05 6.75
C ILE A 314 10.72 8.88 6.61
N MET A 315 9.97 9.08 7.71
CA MET A 315 8.68 9.75 7.67
C MET A 315 8.80 11.26 7.45
N LEU A 316 9.84 11.91 8.00
CA LEU A 316 10.12 13.32 7.72
C LEU A 316 10.45 13.52 6.24
N CYS A 317 11.34 12.69 5.66
CA CYS A 317 11.66 12.76 4.23
C CYS A 317 10.43 12.44 3.36
N PHE A 318 9.63 11.45 3.76
CA PHE A 318 8.36 11.11 3.10
C PHE A 318 7.42 12.29 3.01
N SER A 319 7.28 13.07 4.09
CA SER A 319 6.40 14.25 4.09
C SER A 319 6.83 15.35 3.10
N ARG A 320 8.12 15.39 2.73
CA ARG A 320 8.72 16.41 1.84
C ARG A 320 8.74 16.00 0.37
N ASP A 321 8.45 14.74 0.04
CA ASP A 321 8.56 14.25 -1.32
C ASP A 321 7.33 14.56 -2.17
N THR A 322 7.44 15.63 -2.96
CA THR A 322 6.44 16.07 -3.93
C THR A 322 6.13 15.07 -5.03
N GLU A 323 6.99 14.08 -5.29
CA GLU A 323 6.72 13.07 -6.31
C GLU A 323 5.60 12.11 -5.90
N ILE A 324 5.40 11.89 -4.60
CA ILE A 324 4.29 11.07 -4.08
C ILE A 324 2.94 11.65 -4.54
N ALA A 325 2.76 12.97 -4.38
CA ALA A 325 1.53 13.66 -4.79
C ALA A 325 1.25 13.59 -6.29
N ASN A 326 2.30 13.45 -7.11
CA ASN A 326 2.18 13.34 -8.56
C ASN A 326 1.82 11.93 -9.02
N GLN A 327 2.22 10.91 -8.25
CA GLN A 327 1.98 9.51 -8.56
C GLN A 327 0.64 9.01 -7.98
N ILE A 328 0.16 9.61 -6.90
CA ILE A 328 -1.16 9.30 -6.34
C ILE A 328 -2.20 10.24 -6.93
N GLN A 329 -3.09 9.69 -7.76
CA GLN A 329 -4.25 10.41 -8.27
C GLN A 329 -5.39 10.35 -7.24
N PHE A 330 -5.50 11.38 -6.39
CA PHE A 330 -6.71 11.61 -5.61
C PHE A 330 -7.82 12.13 -6.52
N GLU A 331 -9.08 11.75 -6.25
CA GLU A 331 -10.21 12.42 -6.88
C GLU A 331 -10.24 13.88 -6.44
N LYS A 332 -10.01 14.79 -7.39
CA LYS A 332 -10.00 16.23 -7.16
C LYS A 332 -11.32 16.81 -7.66
N TYR A 333 -12.03 17.56 -6.82
CA TYR A 333 -12.93 18.58 -7.37
C TYR A 333 -12.09 19.79 -7.82
N PRO A 334 -12.43 20.46 -8.93
CA PRO A 334 -11.86 21.76 -9.22
C PRO A 334 -12.31 22.73 -8.11
N VAL A 335 -11.42 22.99 -7.17
CA VAL A 335 -11.63 24.05 -6.18
C VAL A 335 -11.42 25.37 -6.91
N LYS A 336 -12.47 26.15 -7.11
CA LYS A 336 -12.31 27.58 -7.44
C LYS A 336 -11.69 28.26 -6.21
N GLY A 337 -10.38 28.53 -6.24
CA GLY A 337 -9.65 29.19 -5.14
C GLY A 337 -8.31 28.53 -4.80
N ARG A 338 -7.56 29.17 -3.88
CA ARG A 338 -6.14 28.92 -3.53
C ARG A 338 -5.73 27.43 -3.55
N ASN A 339 -4.59 27.15 -4.17
CA ASN A 339 -3.92 25.86 -4.13
C ASN A 339 -3.73 25.42 -2.68
N TYR A 340 -4.03 24.16 -2.37
CA TYR A 340 -3.79 23.59 -1.06
C TYR A 340 -2.28 23.53 -0.76
N GLU A 341 -1.84 24.10 0.36
CA GLU A 341 -0.43 24.25 0.75
C GLU A 341 0.03 23.26 1.83
N GLY A 342 -0.65 22.14 2.04
CA GLY A 342 -0.26 21.17 3.07
C GLY A 342 1.04 20.42 2.79
N PRO A 343 1.27 19.25 3.40
CA PRO A 343 2.56 18.56 3.27
C PRO A 343 2.93 18.39 1.79
N PRO A 344 4.18 18.66 1.40
CA PRO A 344 4.62 18.55 0.01
C PRO A 344 4.28 17.19 -0.64
N SER A 345 4.26 16.11 0.14
CA SER A 345 3.86 14.77 -0.32
C SER A 345 2.38 14.61 -0.68
N GLY A 346 1.54 15.58 -0.30
CA GLY A 346 0.08 15.51 -0.42
C GLY A 346 -0.59 14.62 0.61
N VAL A 347 0.17 13.94 1.48
CA VAL A 347 -0.33 12.99 2.48
C VAL A 347 -0.38 13.67 3.84
N VAL A 348 -1.60 13.86 4.36
CA VAL A 348 -1.81 14.33 5.73
C VAL A 348 -1.60 13.17 6.71
N PRO A 349 -0.68 13.29 7.69
CA PRO A 349 -0.45 12.24 8.67
C PRO A 349 -1.71 11.91 9.47
N PHE A 350 -1.88 10.63 9.76
CA PHE A 350 -2.95 10.11 10.61
C PHE A 350 -2.34 9.24 11.70
N HIS A 351 -3.11 8.93 12.72
CA HIS A 351 -2.64 8.10 13.81
C HIS A 351 -2.30 6.67 13.35
N GLY A 352 -1.02 6.31 13.41
CA GLY A 352 -0.45 5.04 12.97
C GLY A 352 0.06 5.04 11.53
N ILE A 353 0.32 6.20 10.91
CA ILE A 353 0.88 6.25 9.56
C ILE A 353 2.30 5.69 9.51
N CYS A 354 3.12 5.92 10.54
CA CYS A 354 4.48 5.39 10.59
C CYS A 354 4.52 3.86 10.63
N MET A 355 3.45 3.20 11.08
CA MET A 355 3.35 1.74 11.09
C MET A 355 3.37 1.13 9.69
N PHE A 356 3.12 1.89 8.62
CA PHE A 356 3.38 1.39 7.27
C PHE A 356 4.87 1.29 6.93
N ALA A 357 5.73 2.08 7.57
CA ALA A 357 7.17 2.06 7.35
C ALA A 357 7.90 1.12 8.32
N ALA A 358 7.41 0.96 9.55
CA ALA A 358 8.09 0.19 10.60
C ALA A 358 8.53 -1.24 10.21
N PRO A 359 7.73 -2.04 9.49
CA PRO A 359 8.16 -3.39 9.09
C PRO A 359 9.34 -3.39 8.11
N PHE A 360 9.54 -2.31 7.36
CA PHE A 360 10.67 -2.19 6.43
C PHE A 360 12.01 -2.02 7.16
N CYS A 361 12.00 -1.60 8.44
CA CYS A 361 13.21 -1.51 9.26
C CYS A 361 13.86 -2.88 9.51
N TYR A 362 13.09 -3.97 9.46
CA TYR A 362 13.63 -5.34 9.52
C TYR A 362 14.22 -5.82 8.18
N LEU A 363 14.01 -5.09 7.09
CA LEU A 363 14.43 -5.50 5.75
C LEU A 363 15.69 -4.78 5.26
N TYR A 364 15.99 -3.60 5.82
CA TYR A 364 17.04 -2.72 5.30
C TYR A 364 17.79 -2.02 6.44
N ASP A 365 19.12 -2.13 6.41
CA ASP A 365 20.00 -1.32 7.26
C ASP A 365 20.15 0.11 6.71
N SER A 366 20.00 0.29 5.40
CA SER A 366 20.12 1.60 4.74
C SER A 366 18.79 2.34 4.73
N SER A 367 18.74 3.53 5.35
CA SER A 367 17.57 4.43 5.31
C SER A 367 17.15 4.77 3.87
N ILE A 368 18.10 4.81 2.93
CA ILE A 368 17.80 5.16 1.54
C ILE A 368 17.04 4.00 0.86
N ASN A 369 17.54 2.77 0.95
CA ASN A 369 16.88 1.58 0.41
C ASN A 369 15.49 1.38 1.03
N LEU A 370 15.40 1.57 2.35
CA LEU A 370 14.16 1.52 3.09
C LEU A 370 13.17 2.54 2.55
N TYR A 371 13.58 3.82 2.46
CA TYR A 371 12.73 4.91 2.03
C TYR A 371 12.11 4.66 0.67
N PHE A 372 12.92 4.30 -0.32
CA PHE A 372 12.45 4.12 -1.69
C PHE A 372 11.54 2.90 -1.83
N THR A 373 11.88 1.80 -1.16
CA THR A 373 11.02 0.60 -1.15
C THR A 373 9.68 0.88 -0.45
N PHE A 374 9.71 1.51 0.73
CA PHE A 374 8.51 1.92 1.45
C PHE A 374 7.65 2.87 0.63
N ARG A 375 8.25 3.91 0.04
CA ARG A 375 7.56 4.88 -0.81
C ARG A 375 6.82 4.20 -1.96
N ALA A 376 7.48 3.30 -2.68
CA ALA A 376 6.83 2.55 -3.77
C ALA A 376 5.69 1.67 -3.26
N PHE A 377 5.88 0.99 -2.12
CA PHE A 377 4.83 0.19 -1.50
C PHE A 377 3.62 1.06 -1.11
N TYR A 378 3.85 2.23 -0.51
CA TYR A 378 2.81 3.17 -0.10
C TYR A 378 2.00 3.67 -1.31
N ILE A 379 2.69 4.14 -2.34
CA ILE A 379 2.08 4.66 -3.58
C ILE A 379 1.30 3.56 -4.30
N ARG A 380 1.73 2.30 -4.21
CA ARG A 380 1.02 1.19 -4.83
C ARG A 380 -0.19 0.73 -4.03
N TYR A 381 -0.06 0.63 -2.71
CA TYR A 381 -1.02 -0.07 -1.84
C TYR A 381 -1.58 0.83 -0.74
N CYS A 382 -0.76 1.33 0.18
CA CYS A 382 -1.23 1.90 1.45
C CYS A 382 -2.15 3.12 1.30
N HIS A 383 -1.93 3.99 0.30
CA HIS A 383 -2.78 5.17 0.09
C HIS A 383 -4.25 4.79 -0.17
N ARG A 384 -4.54 3.58 -0.68
CA ARG A 384 -5.89 3.08 -0.94
C ARG A 384 -6.62 2.66 0.33
N LEU A 385 -5.86 2.41 1.40
CA LEU A 385 -6.37 1.99 2.70
C LEU A 385 -6.82 3.18 3.56
N THR A 386 -6.42 4.40 3.19
CA THR A 386 -6.66 5.64 3.95
C THR A 386 -7.54 6.64 3.21
N THR A 387 -7.96 6.31 1.99
CA THR A 387 -8.80 7.14 1.14
C THR A 387 -10.07 6.40 0.72
N ILE A 388 -11.17 7.13 0.61
CA ILE A 388 -12.38 6.63 -0.03
C ILE A 388 -12.15 6.68 -1.53
N ASN A 389 -12.29 5.55 -2.21
CA ASN A 389 -12.11 5.42 -3.64
C ASN A 389 -12.90 4.20 -4.15
N THR A 390 -13.15 4.15 -5.46
CA THR A 390 -13.88 3.05 -6.12
C THR A 390 -12.98 1.91 -6.55
N HIS A 391 -11.70 1.90 -6.15
CA HIS A 391 -10.77 0.85 -6.55
C HIS A 391 -11.20 -0.50 -5.95
N PRO A 392 -11.16 -1.63 -6.70
CA PRO A 392 -11.55 -2.95 -6.18
C PRO A 392 -10.75 -3.41 -4.95
N GLN A 393 -9.55 -2.86 -4.77
CA GLN A 393 -8.67 -3.09 -3.62
C GLN A 393 -8.59 -1.89 -2.64
N GLY A 394 -9.49 -0.92 -2.78
CA GLY A 394 -9.59 0.22 -1.86
C GLY A 394 -10.28 -0.15 -0.54
N ILE A 395 -10.11 0.67 0.49
CA ILE A 395 -10.63 0.37 1.84
C ILE A 395 -12.14 0.05 1.84
N VAL A 396 -12.94 0.76 1.02
CA VAL A 396 -14.38 0.52 0.89
C VAL A 396 -14.66 -0.89 0.36
N SER A 397 -13.99 -1.26 -0.74
CA SER A 397 -14.11 -2.59 -1.36
C SER A 397 -13.62 -3.69 -0.43
N LEU A 398 -12.55 -3.45 0.34
CA LEU A 398 -12.04 -4.41 1.33
C LEU A 398 -13.01 -4.59 2.50
N CYS A 399 -13.66 -3.53 2.98
CA CYS A 399 -14.71 -3.63 4.00
C CYS A 399 -15.91 -4.42 3.48
N LEU A 400 -16.35 -4.14 2.25
CA LEU A 400 -17.44 -4.87 1.60
C LEU A 400 -17.11 -6.35 1.37
N LEU A 401 -15.89 -6.64 0.91
CA LEU A 401 -15.38 -8.00 0.74
C LEU A 401 -15.40 -8.76 2.06
N PHE A 402 -14.89 -8.13 3.12
CA PHE A 402 -14.91 -8.70 4.47
C PHE A 402 -16.35 -9.04 4.91
N GLU A 403 -17.27 -8.10 4.76
CA GLU A 403 -18.65 -8.29 5.19
C GLU A 403 -19.37 -9.41 4.43
N LYS A 404 -19.25 -9.43 3.08
CA LYS A 404 -19.89 -10.46 2.24
C LYS A 404 -19.38 -11.86 2.57
N LEU A 405 -18.08 -12.00 2.76
CA LEU A 405 -17.48 -13.28 3.11
C LEU A 405 -17.89 -13.71 4.53
N LEU A 406 -17.98 -12.80 5.50
CA LEU A 406 -18.44 -13.10 6.85
C LEU A 406 -19.90 -13.57 6.85
N GLN A 407 -20.77 -12.85 6.14
CA GLN A 407 -22.19 -13.22 5.96
C GLN A 407 -22.35 -14.61 5.34
N THR A 408 -21.57 -14.90 4.30
CA THR A 408 -21.73 -16.12 3.49
C THR A 408 -21.09 -17.34 4.16
N HIS A 409 -19.91 -17.18 4.76
CA HIS A 409 -19.09 -18.32 5.21
C HIS A 409 -19.03 -18.47 6.73
N GLU A 410 -19.41 -17.44 7.49
CA GLU A 410 -19.50 -17.49 8.96
C GLU A 410 -20.84 -16.95 9.48
N PRO A 411 -21.99 -17.52 9.02
CA PRO A 411 -23.31 -16.99 9.34
C PRO A 411 -23.62 -16.99 10.83
N LEU A 412 -23.04 -17.92 11.61
CA LEU A 412 -23.21 -17.95 13.08
C LEU A 412 -22.56 -16.72 13.74
N LEU A 413 -21.35 -16.36 13.33
CA LEU A 413 -20.69 -15.14 13.82
C LEU A 413 -21.49 -13.92 13.37
N TRP A 414 -21.94 -13.89 12.12
CA TRP A 414 -22.78 -12.81 11.62
C TRP A 414 -24.05 -12.60 12.45
N SER A 415 -24.79 -13.66 12.73
CA SER A 415 -26.00 -13.61 13.57
C SER A 415 -25.68 -13.13 14.98
N HIS A 416 -24.61 -13.64 15.60
CA HIS A 416 -24.17 -13.21 16.92
C HIS A 416 -23.87 -11.71 16.98
N PHE A 417 -23.11 -11.19 16.02
CA PHE A 417 -22.84 -9.76 15.91
C PHE A 417 -24.14 -8.94 15.73
N ARG A 418 -25.09 -9.42 14.92
CA ARG A 418 -26.40 -8.75 14.74
C ARG A 418 -27.24 -8.75 16.01
N GLU A 419 -27.30 -9.86 16.73
CA GLU A 419 -28.03 -9.96 18.00
C GLU A 419 -27.49 -8.96 19.03
N LEU A 420 -26.16 -8.80 19.09
CA LEU A 420 -25.50 -7.83 19.96
C LEU A 420 -25.54 -6.39 19.43
N GLN A 421 -26.07 -6.15 18.23
CA GLN A 421 -26.01 -4.85 17.54
C GLN A 421 -24.58 -4.31 17.36
N ILE A 422 -23.61 -5.21 17.22
CA ILE A 422 -22.20 -4.88 16.99
C ILE A 422 -21.91 -5.01 15.50
N GLN A 423 -21.33 -3.96 14.93
CA GLN A 423 -20.93 -3.94 13.52
C GLN A 423 -19.60 -4.69 13.37
N PRO A 424 -19.53 -5.83 12.66
CA PRO A 424 -18.32 -6.65 12.63
C PRO A 424 -17.09 -5.91 12.11
N ILE A 425 -17.29 -4.97 11.17
CA ILE A 425 -16.20 -4.16 10.63
C ILE A 425 -15.49 -3.33 11.71
N ARG A 426 -16.20 -2.87 12.77
CA ARG A 426 -15.59 -2.07 13.85
C ARG A 426 -14.47 -2.83 14.56
N VAL A 427 -14.62 -4.14 14.65
CA VAL A 427 -13.66 -5.04 15.30
C VAL A 427 -12.38 -5.15 14.47
N VAL A 428 -12.49 -5.24 13.14
CA VAL A 428 -11.35 -5.56 12.25
C VAL A 428 -10.80 -4.35 11.49
N PHE A 429 -11.46 -3.20 11.52
CA PHE A 429 -11.13 -2.06 10.67
C PHE A 429 -9.69 -1.57 10.84
N LYS A 430 -9.19 -1.55 12.09
CA LYS A 430 -7.80 -1.18 12.38
C LYS A 430 -6.79 -2.13 11.73
N TRP A 431 -7.14 -3.40 11.54
CA TRP A 431 -6.31 -4.37 10.82
C TRP A 431 -6.29 -4.04 9.33
N LEU A 432 -7.46 -3.82 8.72
CA LEU A 432 -7.57 -3.53 7.29
C LEU A 432 -6.87 -2.20 6.93
N MET A 433 -7.15 -1.14 7.69
CA MET A 433 -6.57 0.18 7.42
C MET A 433 -5.04 0.20 7.57
N ARG A 434 -4.48 -0.53 8.55
CA ARG A 434 -3.02 -0.63 8.78
C ARG A 434 -2.36 -1.82 8.09
N ALA A 435 -3.08 -2.55 7.23
CA ALA A 435 -2.61 -3.79 6.61
C ALA A 435 -1.97 -4.77 7.62
N PHE A 436 -2.58 -4.90 8.81
CA PHE A 436 -2.14 -5.67 9.99
C PHE A 436 -0.86 -5.18 10.68
N SER A 437 -0.27 -4.07 10.26
CA SER A 437 0.88 -3.50 10.95
C SER A 437 0.51 -2.99 12.35
N GLY A 438 1.36 -3.29 13.33
CA GLY A 438 1.12 -3.06 14.76
C GLY A 438 0.06 -3.98 15.38
N HIS A 439 -0.29 -5.08 14.71
CA HIS A 439 -1.23 -6.08 15.23
C HIS A 439 -0.69 -7.50 15.11
N LEU A 440 0.01 -7.81 14.01
CA LEU A 440 0.75 -9.07 13.86
C LEU A 440 2.21 -8.92 14.28
N PRO A 441 2.84 -10.00 14.78
CA PRO A 441 4.29 -10.08 14.87
C PRO A 441 4.97 -9.77 13.52
N PRO A 442 6.14 -9.10 13.50
CA PRO A 442 6.80 -8.66 12.27
C PRO A 442 7.07 -9.79 11.27
N ASP A 443 7.48 -10.97 11.74
CA ASP A 443 7.75 -12.14 10.89
C ASP A 443 6.48 -12.59 10.14
N GLN A 444 5.33 -12.59 10.82
CA GLN A 444 4.04 -12.94 10.25
C GLN A 444 3.51 -11.84 9.31
N LEU A 445 3.68 -10.59 9.70
CA LEU A 445 3.29 -9.44 8.88
C LEU A 445 4.05 -9.41 7.55
N LEU A 446 5.36 -9.66 7.57
CA LEU A 446 6.18 -9.70 6.37
C LEU A 446 5.76 -10.85 5.43
N ILE A 447 5.28 -11.98 5.96
CA ILE A 447 4.69 -13.04 5.14
C ILE A 447 3.39 -12.56 4.48
N LEU A 448 2.53 -11.86 5.21
CA LEU A 448 1.30 -11.30 4.64
C LEU A 448 1.63 -10.30 3.51
N TRP A 449 2.67 -9.49 3.68
CA TRP A 449 3.10 -8.52 2.67
C TRP A 449 3.86 -9.16 1.50
N ASP A 450 4.54 -10.30 1.70
CA ASP A 450 5.03 -11.15 0.60
C ASP A 450 3.86 -11.55 -0.31
N LEU A 451 2.72 -11.95 0.27
CA LEU A 451 1.52 -12.31 -0.50
C LEU A 451 0.92 -11.11 -1.23
N ILE A 452 0.85 -9.93 -0.58
CA ILE A 452 0.38 -8.70 -1.23
C ILE A 452 1.22 -8.40 -2.48
N LEU A 453 2.55 -8.49 -2.37
CA LEU A 453 3.46 -8.23 -3.48
C LEU A 453 3.41 -9.31 -4.56
N GLY A 454 3.41 -10.56 -4.14
CA GLY A 454 3.41 -11.73 -5.03
C GLY A 454 2.14 -11.83 -5.86
N TYR A 455 0.98 -11.60 -5.26
CA TYR A 455 -0.32 -11.62 -5.93
C TYR A 455 -0.78 -10.25 -6.44
N ASP A 456 -0.06 -9.19 -6.07
CA ASP A 456 -0.41 -7.81 -6.41
C ASP A 456 -1.83 -7.40 -5.97
N SER A 457 -2.23 -7.88 -4.79
CA SER A 457 -3.59 -7.70 -4.27
C SER A 457 -3.64 -7.45 -2.76
N LEU A 458 -4.44 -6.45 -2.36
CA LEU A 458 -4.78 -6.20 -0.95
C LEU A 458 -5.96 -7.06 -0.46
N GLU A 459 -6.63 -7.82 -1.32
CA GLU A 459 -7.83 -8.61 -0.95
C GLU A 459 -7.53 -9.72 0.08
N VAL A 460 -6.25 -10.12 0.19
CA VAL A 460 -5.78 -11.02 1.25
C VAL A 460 -6.04 -10.46 2.65
N LEU A 461 -6.09 -9.14 2.81
CA LEU A 461 -6.36 -8.49 4.11
C LEU A 461 -7.76 -8.83 4.63
N SER A 462 -8.78 -8.69 3.79
CA SER A 462 -10.18 -8.99 4.15
C SER A 462 -10.38 -10.48 4.37
N LEU A 463 -9.80 -11.32 3.50
CA LEU A 463 -9.83 -12.76 3.67
C LEU A 463 -9.21 -13.17 5.02
N PHE A 464 -8.03 -12.63 5.33
CA PHE A 464 -7.31 -12.99 6.54
C PHE A 464 -8.01 -12.53 7.82
N ALA A 465 -8.65 -11.35 7.81
CA ALA A 465 -9.46 -10.88 8.92
C ALA A 465 -10.58 -11.88 9.29
N ILE A 466 -11.26 -12.46 8.30
CA ILE A 466 -12.32 -13.45 8.54
C ILE A 466 -11.76 -14.76 9.03
N ILE A 467 -10.60 -15.18 8.50
CA ILE A 467 -9.92 -16.38 8.96
C ILE A 467 -9.58 -16.28 10.45
N ILE A 468 -9.14 -15.11 10.92
CA ILE A 468 -8.89 -14.88 12.35
C ILE A 468 -10.20 -14.98 13.16
N LEU A 469 -11.29 -14.36 12.70
CA LEU A 469 -12.59 -14.46 13.37
C LEU A 469 -13.10 -15.89 13.43
N SER A 470 -13.00 -16.63 12.32
CA SER A 470 -13.33 -18.06 12.23
C SER A 470 -12.46 -18.90 13.17
N PHE A 471 -11.17 -18.61 13.25
CA PHE A 471 -10.23 -19.28 14.14
C PHE A 471 -10.54 -19.05 15.63
N ARG A 472 -11.10 -17.89 15.97
CA ARG A 472 -11.49 -17.52 17.35
C ARG A 472 -13.00 -17.68 17.61
N LYS A 473 -13.72 -18.34 16.69
CA LYS A 473 -15.19 -18.37 16.65
C LYS A 473 -15.82 -18.80 17.97
N ASP A 474 -15.38 -19.91 18.53
CA ASP A 474 -15.97 -20.48 19.74
C ASP A 474 -15.86 -19.52 20.93
N SER A 475 -14.74 -18.80 21.06
CA SER A 475 -14.56 -17.78 22.09
C SER A 475 -15.43 -16.55 21.85
N ILE A 476 -15.55 -16.10 20.59
CA ILE A 476 -16.37 -14.93 20.23
C ILE A 476 -17.85 -15.17 20.53
N LEU A 477 -18.34 -16.38 20.22
CA LEU A 477 -19.74 -16.75 20.47
C LEU A 477 -20.11 -16.84 21.96
N GLN A 478 -19.13 -16.88 22.86
CA GLN A 478 -19.35 -16.95 24.31
C GLN A 478 -19.46 -15.58 24.98
N VAL A 479 -19.13 -14.49 24.28
CA VAL A 479 -19.12 -13.13 24.84
C VAL A 479 -20.20 -12.26 24.23
N THR A 480 -20.68 -11.28 24.99
CA THR A 480 -21.88 -10.48 24.64
C THR A 480 -21.64 -8.98 24.56
N SER A 481 -20.38 -8.52 24.58
CA SER A 481 -20.04 -7.09 24.47
C SER A 481 -18.89 -6.85 23.50
N LEU A 482 -18.84 -5.65 22.93
CA LEU A 482 -17.76 -5.24 22.01
C LEU A 482 -16.40 -5.33 22.70
N ASP A 483 -16.29 -4.84 23.93
CA ASP A 483 -15.02 -4.84 24.68
C ASP A 483 -14.48 -6.26 24.89
N ASN A 484 -15.35 -7.24 25.18
CA ASN A 484 -14.93 -8.63 25.36
C ASN A 484 -14.53 -9.28 24.02
N ILE A 485 -15.20 -8.93 22.92
CA ILE A 485 -14.80 -9.39 21.58
C ILE A 485 -13.44 -8.78 21.20
N GLU A 486 -13.24 -7.49 21.44
CA GLU A 486 -11.95 -6.82 21.22
C GLU A 486 -10.85 -7.45 22.08
N ALA A 487 -11.14 -7.80 23.35
CA ALA A 487 -10.18 -8.47 24.22
C ALA A 487 -9.74 -9.85 23.71
N ILE A 488 -10.67 -10.67 23.19
CA ILE A 488 -10.36 -11.97 22.56
C ILE A 488 -9.43 -11.79 21.34
N LEU A 489 -9.57 -10.67 20.63
CA LEU A 489 -8.89 -10.39 19.38
C LEU A 489 -7.69 -9.44 19.54
N ALA A 490 -7.40 -8.98 20.75
CA ALA A 490 -6.34 -8.03 21.03
C ALA A 490 -4.95 -8.63 20.77
N ASP A 491 -4.77 -9.92 21.10
CA ASP A 491 -3.51 -10.63 20.93
C ASP A 491 -3.53 -11.58 19.73
N LEU A 492 -2.78 -11.21 18.70
CA LEU A 492 -2.54 -12.02 17.50
C LEU A 492 -1.14 -12.65 17.46
N SER A 493 -0.38 -12.64 18.55
CA SER A 493 0.99 -13.18 18.62
C SER A 493 1.08 -14.67 18.23
N SER A 494 0.03 -15.43 18.53
CA SER A 494 -0.09 -16.86 18.20
C SER A 494 -0.52 -17.15 16.75
N ILE A 495 -0.97 -16.14 16.01
CA ILE A 495 -1.50 -16.29 14.67
C ILE A 495 -0.37 -16.58 13.68
N LYS A 496 -0.50 -17.68 12.92
CA LYS A 496 0.42 -18.02 11.82
C LYS A 496 -0.26 -17.77 10.48
N VAL A 497 0.18 -16.74 9.77
CA VAL A 497 -0.49 -16.21 8.57
C VAL A 497 -0.63 -17.26 7.48
N LEU A 498 0.50 -17.82 7.02
CA LEU A 498 0.50 -18.72 5.88
C LEU A 498 -0.28 -20.02 6.16
N PRO A 499 -0.06 -20.74 7.29
CA PRO A 499 -0.84 -21.95 7.59
C PRO A 499 -2.34 -21.71 7.67
N LEU A 500 -2.79 -20.60 8.27
CA LEU A 500 -4.21 -20.29 8.41
C LEU A 500 -4.86 -19.95 7.07
N ILE A 501 -4.19 -19.14 6.23
CA ILE A 501 -4.66 -18.86 4.86
C ILE A 501 -4.77 -20.15 4.06
N GLN A 502 -3.75 -21.01 4.13
CA GLN A 502 -3.75 -22.29 3.43
C GLN A 502 -4.90 -23.20 3.92
N LEU A 503 -5.09 -23.31 5.24
CA LEU A 503 -6.15 -24.14 5.80
C LEU A 503 -7.55 -23.66 5.37
N ALA A 504 -7.79 -22.36 5.43
CA ALA A 504 -9.11 -21.78 5.13
C ALA A 504 -9.50 -21.93 3.65
N LEU A 505 -8.54 -21.74 2.75
CA LEU A 505 -8.78 -21.84 1.31
C LEU A 505 -8.80 -23.29 0.80
N CYS A 506 -8.23 -24.25 1.53
CA CYS A 506 -8.29 -25.69 1.24
C CYS A 506 -9.64 -26.35 1.59
N ARG A 507 -10.39 -25.79 2.55
CA ARG A 507 -11.68 -26.36 2.97
C ARG A 507 -12.69 -26.11 1.85
N ASP A 508 -13.35 -27.15 1.35
CA ASP A 508 -14.40 -27.03 0.34
C ASP A 508 -15.61 -26.25 0.83
#